data_AF-A0A8J7KMW8-F1
#
_entry.id   AF-A0A8J7KMW8-F1
#
_cell.length_a   1.000
_cell.length_b   1.000
_cell.length_c   1.000
_cell.angle_alpha   90.00
_cell.angle_beta   90.00
_cell.angle_gamma   90.00
#
_symmetry.space_group_name_H-M   'P 1'
#
loop_
_entity.id
_entity.type
_entity.pdbx_description
1 polymer ?
#
loop_
_entity_poly.entity_id
_entity_poly.type
_entity_poly.pdbx_seq_one_letter_code
_entity_poly.pdbx_strand_id
1 'polypeptide(L)'
;MQDELLSRAVIVYVWGNPAWQVPSSHPEAVRDVFGEQADQLLVRIETLLREVGTIQFDDDLAIYSRRIQEALRLSHPELSREAGVALAGKLTYAWR
;
A
#
# COMPACT_ATOMS: atom_id res chain seq x y z
N MET A 1 7.53 -14.80 8.09
CA MET A 1 6.33 -15.50 7.56
C MET A 1 5.53 -14.43 6.84
N GLN A 2 5.31 -14.58 5.53
CA GLN A 2 4.56 -13.58 4.77
C GLN A 2 3.06 -13.65 5.12
N ASP A 3 2.46 -12.48 5.30
CA ASP A 3 1.02 -12.29 5.42
C ASP A 3 0.46 -12.04 4.01
N GLU A 4 0.19 -13.13 3.30
CA GLU A 4 -0.34 -13.12 1.94
C GLU A 4 -1.69 -12.41 1.85
N LEU A 5 -2.50 -12.49 2.91
CA LEU A 5 -3.82 -11.88 2.97
C LEU A 5 -3.71 -10.36 2.99
N LEU A 6 -2.91 -9.81 3.91
CA LEU A 6 -2.65 -8.37 3.97
C LEU A 6 -1.97 -7.87 2.69
N SER A 7 -0.99 -8.63 2.18
CA SER A 7 -0.26 -8.26 0.96
C SER A 7 -1.20 -8.13 -0.24
N ARG A 8 -2.11 -9.09 -0.42
CA ARG A 8 -3.12 -9.03 -1.48
C ARG A 8 -4.12 -7.91 -1.25
N ALA A 9 -4.53 -7.67 -0.01
CA ALA A 9 -5.45 -6.59 0.33
C ALA A 9 -4.86 -5.21 0.02
N VAL A 10 -3.56 -5.00 0.27
CA VAL A 10 -2.83 -3.79 -0.13
C VAL A 10 -2.88 -3.58 -1.64
N ILE A 11 -2.61 -4.63 -2.43
CA ILE A 11 -2.62 -4.54 -3.90
C ILE A 11 -4.03 -4.19 -4.40
N VAL A 12 -5.07 -4.84 -3.87
CA VAL A 12 -6.48 -4.55 -4.19
C VAL A 12 -6.86 -3.14 -3.76
N TYR A 13 -6.41 -2.68 -2.60
CA TYR A 13 -6.67 -1.32 -2.14
C TYR A 13 -6.08 -0.28 -3.09
N VAL A 14 -4.88 -0.51 -3.61
CA VAL A 14 -4.19 0.45 -4.50
C VAL A 14 -4.72 0.40 -5.93
N TRP A 15 -5.04 -0.79 -6.45
CA TRP A 15 -5.33 -1.04 -7.88
C TRP A 15 -6.74 -1.58 -8.16
N GLY A 16 -7.60 -1.65 -7.16
CA GLY A 16 -8.87 -2.37 -7.21
C GLY A 16 -9.92 -1.82 -8.18
N ASN A 17 -9.71 -0.62 -8.74
CA ASN A 17 -10.57 -0.09 -9.79
C ASN A 17 -9.90 -0.20 -11.16
N PRO A 18 -10.32 -1.13 -12.04
CA PRO A 18 -9.74 -1.29 -13.37
C PRO A 18 -10.02 -0.11 -14.31
N ALA A 19 -11.02 0.73 -14.01
CA ALA A 19 -11.26 1.96 -14.77
C ALA A 19 -10.21 3.05 -14.46
N TRP A 20 -9.45 2.91 -13.37
CA TRP A 20 -8.41 3.85 -12.96
C TRP A 20 -7.04 3.21 -13.24
N GLN A 21 -6.31 3.75 -14.22
CA GLN A 21 -4.97 3.25 -14.58
C GLN A 21 -3.86 3.79 -13.67
N VAL A 22 -4.22 4.41 -12.55
CA VAL A 22 -3.30 5.09 -11.65
C VAL A 22 -3.52 4.60 -10.21
N PRO A 23 -2.44 4.49 -9.40
CA PRO A 23 -2.56 4.07 -8.01
C PRO A 23 -3.51 4.99 -7.24
N SER A 24 -4.48 4.43 -6.51
CA SER A 24 -5.42 5.24 -5.71
C SER A 24 -5.79 4.53 -4.41
N SER A 25 -6.90 4.92 -3.78
CA SER A 25 -7.44 4.33 -2.56
C SER A 25 -8.81 3.74 -2.84
N HIS A 26 -8.93 2.41 -2.82
CA HIS A 26 -10.17 1.70 -3.16
C HIS A 26 -10.63 0.80 -2.00
N PRO A 27 -11.14 1.39 -0.89
CA PRO A 27 -11.63 0.61 0.23
C PRO A 27 -12.81 -0.30 -0.13
N GLU A 28 -13.70 0.14 -1.04
CA GLU A 28 -14.81 -0.70 -1.52
C GLU A 28 -14.32 -1.93 -2.27
N ALA A 29 -13.25 -1.83 -3.07
CA ALA A 29 -12.68 -3.00 -3.74
C ALA A 29 -12.13 -4.02 -2.73
N VAL A 30 -11.62 -3.58 -1.58
CA VAL A 30 -11.22 -4.48 -0.50
C VAL A 30 -12.46 -5.14 0.12
N ARG A 31 -13.55 -4.41 0.34
CA ARG A 31 -14.81 -4.99 0.83
C ARG A 31 -15.39 -6.03 -0.12
N ASP A 32 -15.39 -5.73 -1.42
CA ASP A 32 -15.89 -6.63 -2.46
C ASP A 32 -15.09 -7.92 -2.53
N VAL A 33 -13.76 -7.87 -2.33
CA VAL A 33 -12.88 -9.04 -2.45
C VAL A 33 -12.77 -9.85 -1.15
N PHE A 34 -12.77 -9.20 0.01
CA PHE A 34 -12.44 -9.84 1.29
C PHE A 34 -13.62 -9.96 2.27
N GLY A 35 -14.78 -9.39 1.95
CA GLY A 35 -16.01 -9.52 2.74
C GLY A 35 -15.81 -9.13 4.20
N GLU A 36 -16.17 -10.03 5.11
CA GLU A 36 -16.14 -9.81 6.57
C GLU A 36 -14.74 -9.45 7.13
N GLN A 37 -13.66 -9.82 6.42
CA GLN A 37 -12.29 -9.51 6.86
C GLN A 37 -11.84 -8.10 6.44
N ALA A 38 -12.59 -7.45 5.55
CA ALA A 38 -12.18 -6.19 4.92
C ALA A 38 -11.96 -5.08 5.93
N ASP A 39 -12.82 -4.92 6.95
CA ASP A 39 -12.67 -3.84 7.92
C ASP A 39 -11.37 -3.96 8.73
N GLN A 40 -10.99 -5.18 9.13
CA GLN A 40 -9.72 -5.41 9.81
C GLN A 40 -8.52 -5.15 8.89
N LEU A 41 -8.61 -5.56 7.62
CA LEU A 41 -7.57 -5.33 6.62
C LEU A 41 -7.41 -3.84 6.32
N LEU A 42 -8.50 -3.10 6.20
CA LEU A 42 -8.50 -1.66 5.96
C LEU A 42 -7.83 -0.90 7.11
N VAL A 43 -8.12 -1.24 8.37
CA VAL A 43 -7.44 -0.65 9.52
C VAL A 43 -5.92 -0.89 9.47
N ARG A 44 -5.49 -2.10 9.09
CA ARG A 44 -4.06 -2.41 8.93
C ARG A 44 -3.43 -1.61 7.78
N ILE A 45 -4.12 -1.50 6.64
CA ILE A 45 -3.66 -0.71 5.49
C ILE A 45 -3.54 0.78 5.84
N GLU A 46 -4.52 1.34 6.54
CA GLU A 46 -4.47 2.74 7.01
C GLU A 46 -3.32 2.99 7.98
N THR A 47 -3.03 2.02 8.85
CA THR A 47 -1.87 2.08 9.76
C THR A 47 -0.57 2.12 8.96
N LEU A 48 -0.40 1.21 7.98
CA LEU A 48 0.75 1.20 7.08
C LEU A 48 0.91 2.55 6.37
N LEU A 49 -0.17 3.08 5.81
CA LEU A 49 -0.18 4.38 5.10
C LEU A 49 0.22 5.54 6.00
N ARG A 50 -0.22 5.54 7.26
CA ARG A 50 0.15 6.55 8.25
C ARG A 50 1.64 6.47 8.58
N GLU A 51 2.15 5.26 8.80
CA GLU A 51 3.56 5.02 9.13
C GLU A 51 4.48 5.48 8.00
N VAL A 52 4.24 5.03 6.76
CA VAL A 52 5.04 5.46 5.60
C VAL A 52 4.83 6.93 5.25
N GLY A 53 3.69 7.52 5.60
CA GLY A 53 3.43 8.95 5.46
C GLY A 53 4.32 9.83 6.35
N THR A 54 4.95 9.26 7.38
CA THR A 54 5.94 9.96 8.20
C THR A 54 7.34 10.01 7.58
N ILE A 55 7.59 9.21 6.53
CA ILE A 55 8.86 9.22 5.81
C ILE A 55 8.99 10.55 5.09
N GLN A 56 10.07 11.27 5.39
CA GLN A 56 10.36 12.57 4.78
C GLN A 56 10.38 12.45 3.26
N PHE A 57 9.58 13.30 2.63
CA PHE A 57 9.53 13.42 1.17
C PHE A 57 10.90 13.80 0.60
N ASP A 58 11.19 13.26 -0.59
CA ASP A 58 12.38 13.57 -1.37
C ASP A 58 11.90 14.04 -2.75
N ASP A 59 12.45 15.15 -3.24
CA ASP A 59 12.07 15.71 -4.55
C ASP A 59 12.36 14.73 -5.69
N ASP A 60 13.30 13.81 -5.49
CA ASP A 60 13.48 12.65 -6.36
C ASP A 60 12.51 11.52 -5.97
N LEU A 61 11.43 11.39 -6.73
CA LEU A 61 10.41 10.35 -6.53
C LEU A 61 10.96 8.91 -6.57
N ALA A 62 12.06 8.66 -7.29
CA ALA A 62 12.68 7.33 -7.32
C ALA A 62 13.41 7.04 -6.00
N ILE A 63 14.09 8.05 -5.43
CA ILE A 63 14.71 7.96 -4.09
C ILE A 63 13.62 7.81 -3.04
N TYR A 64 12.56 8.63 -3.09
CA TYR A 64 11.44 8.54 -2.15
C TYR A 64 10.75 7.16 -2.20
N SER A 65 10.46 6.65 -3.40
CA SER A 65 9.91 5.29 -3.58
C SER A 65 10.81 4.22 -2.97
N ARG A 66 12.13 4.31 -3.18
CA ARG A 66 13.08 3.33 -2.64
C ARG A 66 13.11 3.35 -1.12
N ARG A 67 13.09 4.55 -0.50
CA ARG A 67 13.03 4.70 0.96
C ARG A 67 11.77 4.09 1.55
N ILE A 68 10.60 4.31 0.93
CA ILE A 68 9.35 3.69 1.35
C ILE A 68 9.45 2.16 1.30
N GLN A 69 9.94 1.61 0.19
CA GLN A 69 10.08 0.15 0.04
C GLN A 69 11.06 -0.44 1.06
N GLU A 70 12.16 0.25 1.34
CA GLU A 70 13.13 -0.18 2.35
C GLU A 70 12.56 -0.13 3.78
N ALA A 71 11.86 0.95 4.12
CA ALA A 71 11.18 1.09 5.40
C ALA A 71 10.13 -0.02 5.59
N LEU A 72 9.28 -0.27 4.58
CA LEU A 72 8.30 -1.35 4.62
C LEU A 72 8.96 -2.72 4.76
N ARG A 73 10.08 -2.98 4.06
CA ARG A 73 10.81 -4.25 4.17
C ARG A 73 11.37 -4.49 5.59
N LEU A 74 11.80 -3.42 6.26
CA LEU A 74 12.38 -3.51 7.60
C LEU A 74 11.31 -3.60 8.70
N SER A 75 10.26 -2.77 8.61
CA SER A 75 9.21 -2.69 9.63
C SER A 75 8.07 -3.69 9.44
N HIS A 76 7.82 -4.12 8.21
CA HIS A 76 6.75 -5.04 7.83
C HIS A 76 7.26 -6.18 6.95
N PRO A 77 8.18 -7.03 7.44
CA PRO A 77 8.71 -8.17 6.69
C PRO A 77 7.63 -9.21 6.31
N GLU A 78 6.43 -9.11 6.89
CA GLU A 78 5.25 -9.88 6.51
C GLU A 78 4.65 -9.46 5.15
N LEU A 79 4.91 -8.23 4.66
CA LEU A 79 4.40 -7.79 3.38
C LEU A 79 5.19 -8.39 2.21
N SER A 80 4.47 -8.71 1.14
CA SER A 80 5.11 -9.05 -0.13
C SER A 80 5.80 -7.84 -0.76
N ARG A 81 6.79 -8.12 -1.61
CA ARG A 81 7.50 -7.09 -2.36
C ARG A 81 6.54 -6.28 -3.22
N GLU A 82 5.58 -6.95 -3.86
CA GLU A 82 4.58 -6.37 -4.73
C GLU A 82 3.64 -5.41 -3.97
N ALA A 83 3.24 -5.78 -2.75
CA ALA A 83 2.46 -4.91 -1.87
C ALA A 83 3.24 -3.64 -1.49
N GLY A 84 4.53 -3.79 -1.18
CA GLY A 84 5.41 -2.65 -0.91
C GLY A 84 5.58 -1.71 -2.11
N VAL A 85 5.71 -2.27 -3.32
CA VAL A 85 5.76 -1.50 -4.57
C VAL A 85 4.45 -0.75 -4.81
N ALA A 86 3.30 -1.38 -4.56
CA ALA A 86 1.99 -0.75 -4.71
C ALA A 86 1.84 0.46 -3.77
N LEU A 87 2.21 0.34 -2.49
CA LEU A 87 2.16 1.46 -1.53
C LEU A 87 3.11 2.59 -1.92
N ALA A 88 4.34 2.28 -2.31
CA ALA A 88 5.30 3.29 -2.77
C ALA A 88 4.81 4.01 -4.03
N GLY A 89 4.21 3.30 -4.98
CA GLY A 89 3.59 3.86 -6.17
C GLY A 89 2.43 4.80 -5.83
N LYS A 90 1.56 4.41 -4.90
CA LYS A 90 0.47 5.27 -4.40
C LYS A 90 0.98 6.60 -3.83
N LEU A 91 1.98 6.54 -2.97
CA LEU A 91 2.48 7.76 -2.30
C LEU A 91 3.17 8.68 -3.30
N THR A 92 4.05 8.14 -4.14
CA THR A 92 4.71 8.94 -5.19
C THR A 92 3.73 9.56 -6.18
N TYR A 93 2.63 8.86 -6.54
CA TYR A 93 1.59 9.41 -7.40
C TYR A 93 0.76 10.50 -6.69
N ALA A 94 0.45 10.34 -5.40
CA ALA A 94 -0.31 11.32 -4.63
C ALA A 94 0.43 12.65 -4.36
N TRP A 95 1.75 12.67 -4.52
CA TRP A 95 2.57 13.90 -4.44
C TRP A 95 2.59 14.71 -5.75
N ARG A 96 2.06 14.15 -6.84
CA ARG A 96 1.98 14.82 -8.15
C ARG A 96 0.69 15.63 -8.27
#